data_AF-A0A3C0UFL2-F1
#
_entry.id   AF-A0A3C0UFL2-F1
#
_cell.length_a   1.000
_cell.length_b   1.000
_cell.length_c   1.000
_cell.angle_alpha   90.00
_cell.angle_beta   90.00
_cell.angle_gamma   90.00
#
_symmetry.space_group_name_H-M   'P 1'
#
loop_
_entity.id
_entity.type
_entity.pdbx_description
1 polymer ?
#
loop_
_entity_poly.entity_id
_entity_poly.type
_entity_poly.pdbx_seq_one_letter_code
_entity_poly.pdbx_strand_id
1 'polypeptide(L)' 'LFAHAIHQGSPRRNGPFIKVNCAAIPEPLLESELFGYEEGAFTGARRGGKPGKFELANGGTIFLDEIGD' A
#
# COMPACT_ATOMS: atom_id res chain seq x y z
N LEU A 1 -6.98 9.74 12.28
CA LEU A 1 -6.95 11.22 12.42
C LEU A 1 -5.51 11.77 12.36
N PHE A 2 -4.58 11.28 13.18
CA PHE A 2 -3.19 11.79 13.24
C PHE A 2 -2.39 11.63 11.95
N ALA A 3 -2.34 10.43 11.35
CA ALA A 3 -1.58 10.21 10.11
C ALA A 3 -2.05 11.12 8.96
N HIS A 4 -3.35 11.37 8.86
CA HIS A 4 -3.90 12.29 7.85
C HIS A 4 -3.48 13.74 8.12
N ALA A 5 -3.51 14.19 9.38
CA ALA A 5 -3.04 15.53 9.75
C ALA A 5 -1.54 15.71 9.47
N ILE A 6 -0.70 14.70 9.76
CA ILE A 6 0.73 14.71 9.44
C ILE A 6 0.95 14.83 7.93
N HIS A 7 0.22 14.04 7.13
CA HIS A 7 0.30 14.13 5.67
C HIS A 7 -0.08 15.52 5.16
N GLN A 8 -1.20 16.09 5.62
CA GLN A 8 -1.67 17.43 5.25
C GLN A 8 -0.69 18.55 5.67
N GLY A 9 0.01 18.37 6.79
CA GLY A 9 1.05 19.29 7.25
C GLY A 9 2.41 19.12 6.58
N SER A 10 2.61 18.06 5.81
CA SER A 10 3.89 17.75 5.18
C SER A 10 4.10 18.49 3.85
N PRO A 11 5.36 18.57 3.35
CA PRO A 11 5.63 19.01 1.97
C PRO A 11 4.97 18.13 0.89
N ARG A 12 4.53 16.92 1.25
CA ARG A 12 3.94 15.92 0.35
C ARG A 12 2.41 15.91 0.37
N ARG A 13 1.76 16.92 0.96
CA ARG A 13 0.30 17.02 1.12
C ARG A 13 -0.52 16.97 -0.19
N ASN A 14 0.11 17.29 -1.32
CA ASN A 14 -0.52 17.22 -2.64
C ASN A 14 -0.31 15.85 -3.31
N GLY A 15 0.49 14.97 -2.71
CA GLY A 15 0.71 13.60 -3.16
C GLY A 15 -0.31 12.63 -2.56
N PRO A 16 -0.26 11.34 -2.96
CA PRO A 16 -1.20 10.33 -2.48
C PRO A 16 -1.06 10.06 -0.97
N PHE A 17 -2.18 9.76 -0.32
CA PHE A 17 -2.21 9.24 1.04
C PHE A 17 -2.85 7.86 1.04
N ILE A 18 -2.03 6.81 1.18
CA ILE A 18 -2.49 5.41 1.12
C ILE A 18 -2.54 4.85 2.53
N LYS A 19 -3.73 4.44 3.00
CA LYS A 19 -3.89 3.70 4.26
C LYS A 19 -3.92 2.20 3.98
N VAL A 20 -3.15 1.44 4.74
CA VAL A 20 -3.13 -0.03 4.74
C VAL A 20 -3.36 -0.51 6.16
N ASN A 21 -4.37 -1.35 6.35
CA ASN A 21 -4.54 -2.11 7.60
C ASN A 21 -3.91 -3.48 7.36
N CYS A 22 -2.80 -3.76 8.06
CA CYS A 22 -2.05 -5.00 7.87
C CYS A 22 -2.82 -6.22 8.38
N ALA A 23 -3.51 -6.10 9.53
CA ALA A 23 -4.32 -7.18 10.10
C ALA A 23 -5.52 -7.58 9.21
N ALA A 24 -5.95 -6.70 8.29
CA ALA A 24 -7.03 -6.99 7.35
C ALA A 24 -6.55 -7.76 6.10
N ILE A 25 -5.25 -7.88 5.88
CA ILE A 25 -4.66 -8.56 4.72
C ILE A 25 -4.18 -9.95 5.16
N PRO A 26 -4.60 -11.03 4.48
CA PRO A 26 -4.07 -12.36 4.75
C PRO A 26 -2.54 -12.37 4.58
N GLU A 27 -1.82 -12.95 5.53
CA GLU A 27 -0.35 -13.02 5.54
C GLU A 27 0.26 -13.50 4.20
N PRO A 28 -0.28 -14.52 3.51
CA PRO A 28 0.26 -14.96 2.22
C PRO A 28 0.12 -13.93 1.08
N LEU A 29 -0.79 -12.96 1.23
CA LEU A 29 -1.05 -11.92 0.23
C LEU A 29 -0.37 -10.59 0.58
N LEU A 30 0.14 -10.44 1.80
CA LEU A 30 0.67 -9.17 2.32
C LEU A 30 1.75 -8.59 1.41
N GLU A 31 2.72 -9.42 0.99
CA GLU A 31 3.80 -9.00 0.10
C GLU A 31 3.26 -8.53 -1.26
N SER A 32 2.35 -9.31 -1.86
CA SER A 32 1.74 -8.98 -3.17
C SER A 32 0.85 -7.73 -3.13
N GLU A 33 0.24 -7.42 -1.98
CA GLU A 33 -0.53 -6.18 -1.80
C GLU A 33 0.41 -4.98 -1.62
N LEU A 34 1.46 -5.10 -0.80
CA LEU A 34 2.37 -4.01 -0.50
C LEU A 34 3.26 -3.66 -1.69
N PHE A 35 3.84 -4.65 -2.35
CA PHE A 35 4.83 -4.48 -3.41
C PHE A 35 4.30 -4.73 -4.81
N GLY A 36 3.11 -5.33 -4.93
CA GLY A 36 2.54 -5.66 -6.21
C GLY A 36 3.06 -6.99 -6.76
N TYR A 37 2.66 -7.30 -7.98
CA TYR A 37 3.13 -8.45 -8.73
C TYR A 37 3.00 -8.20 -10.23
N GLU A 38 3.86 -8.85 -11.00
CA GLU A 38 3.80 -8.83 -12.46
C GLU A 38 2.86 -9.90 -13.01
N GLU A 39 2.40 -9.70 -14.25
CA GLU A 39 1.59 -10.71 -14.94
C GLU A 39 2.32 -12.06 -14.99
N GLY A 40 1.62 -13.13 -14.65
CA GLY A 40 2.16 -14.50 -14.67
C GLY A 40 3.01 -14.88 -13.46
N ALA A 41 3.09 -14.04 -12.41
CA ALA A 41 3.85 -14.36 -11.19
C ALA A 41 3.33 -15.62 -10.44
N PHE A 42 2.04 -15.93 -10.53
CA PHE A 42 1.43 -17.13 -9.94
C PHE A 42 0.16 -17.56 -10.70
N THR A 43 -0.33 -18.77 -10.43
CA THR A 43 -1.57 -19.29 -11.02
C THR A 43 -2.77 -18.45 -10.57
N GLY A 44 -3.36 -17.69 -11.51
CA GLY A 44 -4.43 -16.75 -11.22
C GLY A 44 -3.99 -15.28 -11.06
N ALA A 45 -2.72 -14.97 -11.31
CA ALA A 45 -2.26 -13.59 -11.46
C ALA A 45 -3.09 -12.88 -12.54
N ARG A 46 -3.55 -11.66 -12.23
CA ARG A 46 -4.33 -10.87 -13.18
C ARG A 46 -3.49 -10.50 -14.40
N ARG A 47 -4.12 -10.51 -15.57
CA ARG A 47 -3.56 -9.90 -16.78
C ARG A 47 -3.26 -8.43 -16.51
N GLY A 48 -2.03 -8.00 -16.80
CA GLY A 48 -1.51 -6.67 -16.49
C GLY A 48 -0.90 -6.49 -15.09
N GLY A 49 -0.78 -7.55 -14.29
CA GLY A 49 -0.20 -7.47 -12.95
C GLY A 49 -1.03 -6.64 -11.98
N LYS A 50 -0.41 -6.21 -10.87
CA LYS A 50 -1.01 -5.30 -9.90
C LYS A 50 0.09 -4.43 -9.27
N PRO A 51 0.00 -3.09 -9.34
CA PRO A 51 0.93 -2.21 -8.64
C PRO A 51 0.76 -2.30 -7.13
N GLY A 52 1.88 -2.25 -6.40
CA GLY A 52 1.90 -2.32 -4.94
C GLY A 52 1.39 -1.06 -4.27
N LYS A 53 0.94 -1.16 -3.00
CA LYS A 53 0.57 0.02 -2.21
C LYS A 53 1.72 1.02 -2.05
N PHE A 54 2.97 0.55 -2.00
CA PHE A 54 4.13 1.46 -1.95
C PHE A 54 4.29 2.27 -3.23
N GLU A 55 4.11 1.65 -4.39
CA GLU A 55 4.13 2.33 -5.68
C GLU A 55 2.99 3.35 -5.78
N LEU A 56 1.78 2.97 -5.38
CA LEU A 56 0.62 3.87 -5.35
C LEU A 56 0.80 5.06 -4.38
N ALA A 57 1.63 4.90 -3.35
CA ALA A 57 1.95 5.95 -2.39
C ALA A 57 3.15 6.82 -2.81
N ASN A 58 3.74 6.57 -3.98
CA ASN A 58 4.92 7.29 -4.44
C ASN A 58 4.65 8.80 -4.53
N GLY A 59 5.62 9.61 -4.11
CA GLY A 59 5.49 11.06 -4.00
C GLY A 59 4.59 11.54 -2.85
N GLY A 60 3.99 10.63 -2.08
CA GLY A 60 3.05 10.92 -1.01
C GLY A 60 3.44 10.29 0.32
N THR A 61 2.48 9.62 0.95
CA THR A 61 2.62 8.98 2.26
C THR A 61 1.82 7.69 2.30
N ILE A 62 2.43 6.63 2.85
CA ILE A 62 1.75 5.40 3.21
C ILE A 62 1.59 5.33 4.74
N PHE A 63 0.41 4.97 5.21
CA PHE A 63 0.12 4.72 6.61
C PHE A 63 -0.18 3.23 6.79
N LEU A 64 0.64 2.58 7.60
CA LEU A 64 0.51 1.17 7.95
C LEU A 64 -0.07 1.08 9.37
N ASP A 65 -1.27 0.52 9.47
CA ASP A 65 -2.03 0.33 10.71
C ASP A 65 -1.92 -1.13 11.15
N GLU A 66 -1.98 -1.39 12.46
CA GLU A 66 -1.89 -2.74 13.04
C GLU A 66 -0.64 -3.52 12.58
N ILE A 67 0.55 -2.88 12.60
CA ILE A 67 1.80 -3.62 12.36
C ILE A 67 2.12 -4.49 13.57
N GLY A 68 2.21 -5.80 13.35
CA GLY A 68 2.69 -6.76 14.36
C GLY A 68 1.59 -7.58 15.03
N ASP A 69 0.32 -7.26 14.76
CA ASP A 69 -0.80 -8.20 14.86
C ASP A 69 -0.87 -9.09 13.61
#